data_AF-A0A4R6T1B8-F1
#
_entry.id   AF-A0A4R6T1B8-F1
#
_cell.length_a   1.000
_cell.length_b   1.000
_cell.length_c   1.000
_cell.angle_alpha   90.00
_cell.angle_beta   90.00
_cell.angle_gamma   90.00
#
_symmetry.space_group_name_H-M   'P 1'
#
loop_
_entity.id
_entity.type
_entity.pdbx_description
1 polymer ?
#
loop_
_entity_poly.entity_id
_entity_poly.type
_entity_poly.pdbx_seq_one_letter_code
_entity_poly.pdbx_strand_id
1 'polypeptide(L)'
;MKQIILFIALMASVSCYAQKITTYKASNGVTYNVGDSIKLSRGTGIDGRFLYVTSRWNFSIPDDAMADRRYTNMPVLIKKISIEKFNGIKKVIIIADGDVVNFEIPVEDAIDAGEVIPNKNKPGNLIYSVADEIEKFKKLLDSGAVTQAEYDGQKKRLLSPN
;
A
#
# COMPACT_ATOMS: atom_id res chain seq x y z
N MET A 1 43.31 -12.67 -17.14
CA MET A 1 42.14 -13.45 -16.64
C MET A 1 41.95 -13.32 -15.12
N LYS A 2 42.96 -13.59 -14.27
CA LYS A 2 42.84 -13.43 -12.79
C LYS A 2 42.39 -12.03 -12.32
N GLN A 3 42.88 -10.97 -12.98
CA GLN A 3 42.52 -9.58 -12.68
C GLN A 3 41.05 -9.24 -13.00
N ILE A 4 40.48 -9.87 -14.03
CA ILE A 4 39.08 -9.65 -14.45
C ILE A 4 38.12 -10.33 -13.47
N ILE A 5 38.47 -11.54 -12.99
CA ILE A 5 37.67 -12.28 -12.01
C ILE A 5 37.59 -11.51 -10.67
N LEU A 6 38.70 -10.88 -10.24
CA LEU A 6 38.73 -10.09 -9.02
C LEU A 6 37.83 -8.83 -9.13
N PHE A 7 37.78 -8.21 -10.30
CA PHE A 7 36.95 -7.03 -10.55
C PHE A 7 35.45 -7.36 -10.56
N ILE A 8 35.06 -8.50 -11.16
CA ILE A 8 33.67 -8.99 -11.16
C ILE A 8 33.22 -9.38 -9.74
N ALA A 9 34.09 -10.00 -8.94
CA ALA A 9 33.79 -10.35 -7.55
C ALA A 9 33.56 -9.12 -6.67
N LEU A 10 34.30 -8.03 -6.89
CA LEU A 10 34.13 -6.77 -6.15
C LEU A 10 32.81 -6.06 -6.51
N MET A 11 32.39 -6.14 -7.78
CA MET A 11 31.12 -5.55 -8.24
C MET A 11 29.89 -6.31 -7.69
N ALA A 12 29.97 -7.64 -7.54
CA ALA A 12 28.86 -8.45 -7.02
C ALA A 12 28.50 -8.10 -5.56
N SER A 13 29.47 -7.69 -4.74
CA SER A 13 29.24 -7.29 -3.34
C SER A 13 28.48 -5.96 -3.20
N VAL A 14 28.56 -5.06 -4.17
CA VAL A 14 27.89 -3.73 -4.09
C VAL A 14 26.39 -3.84 -4.35
N SER A 15 25.95 -4.81 -5.16
CA SER A 15 24.54 -5.01 -5.51
C SER A 15 23.67 -5.56 -4.38
N CYS A 16 24.26 -6.14 -3.33
CA CYS A 16 23.50 -6.77 -2.24
C CYS A 16 22.96 -5.76 -1.20
N TYR A 17 23.65 -4.64 -1.01
CA TYR A 17 23.28 -3.63 -0.01
C TYR A 17 22.17 -2.66 -0.45
N ALA A 18 21.70 -2.75 -1.69
CA ALA A 18 20.72 -1.81 -2.26
C ALA A 18 19.29 -2.39 -2.42
N GLN A 19 19.00 -3.55 -1.83
CA GLN A 19 17.68 -4.17 -1.97
C GLN A 19 16.60 -3.36 -1.24
N LYS A 20 15.74 -2.69 -2.02
CA LYS A 20 14.56 -2.00 -1.49
C LYS A 20 13.51 -3.03 -1.07
N ILE A 21 13.02 -2.91 0.15
CA ILE A 21 11.93 -3.75 0.65
C ILE A 21 10.64 -3.27 -0.01
N THR A 22 10.02 -4.15 -0.79
CA THR A 22 8.78 -3.87 -1.51
C THR A 22 7.58 -4.62 -0.96
N THR A 23 7.82 -5.62 -0.11
CA THR A 23 6.78 -6.48 0.46
C THR A 23 7.08 -6.77 1.92
N TYR A 24 6.04 -6.86 2.74
CA TYR A 24 6.13 -7.20 4.15
C TYR A 24 4.90 -7.97 4.62
N LYS A 25 5.11 -9.10 5.28
CA LYS A 25 4.04 -9.88 5.91
C LYS A 25 3.94 -9.48 7.38
N ALA A 26 2.83 -8.87 7.76
CA ALA A 26 2.60 -8.39 9.11
C ALA A 26 2.05 -9.49 10.04
N SER A 27 2.01 -9.18 11.34
CA SER A 27 1.46 -10.07 12.39
C SER A 27 0.01 -10.50 12.17
N ASN A 28 -0.82 -9.63 11.57
CA ASN A 28 -2.22 -9.93 11.22
C ASN A 28 -2.39 -10.93 10.06
N GLY A 29 -1.28 -11.46 9.52
CA GLY A 29 -1.27 -12.41 8.42
C GLY A 29 -1.43 -11.79 7.03
N VAL A 30 -1.56 -10.47 6.92
CA VAL A 30 -1.64 -9.76 5.64
C VAL A 30 -0.26 -9.39 5.12
N THR A 31 -0.08 -9.60 3.82
CA THR A 31 1.11 -9.12 3.09
C THR A 31 0.81 -7.76 2.47
N TYR A 32 1.58 -6.76 2.89
CA TYR A 32 1.56 -5.41 2.37
C TYR A 32 2.63 -5.24 1.31
N ASN A 33 2.26 -4.69 0.15
CA ASN A 33 3.19 -4.38 -0.92
C ASN A 33 3.22 -2.87 -1.18
N VAL A 34 4.35 -2.38 -1.67
CA VAL A 34 4.43 -1.02 -2.23
C VAL A 34 3.43 -0.92 -3.39
N GLY A 35 2.59 0.12 -3.35
CA GLY A 35 1.46 0.30 -4.25
C GLY A 35 0.13 -0.28 -3.73
N ASP A 36 0.09 -0.94 -2.58
CA ASP A 36 -1.18 -1.36 -1.97
C ASP A 36 -1.86 -0.19 -1.21
N SER A 37 -3.16 -0.32 -0.92
CA SER A 37 -3.95 0.65 -0.15
C SER A 37 -4.10 0.06 1.21
N ILE A 38 -3.97 0.91 2.19
CA ILE A 38 -4.41 0.63 3.53
C ILE A 38 -5.43 1.69 3.91
N LYS A 39 -6.41 1.30 4.71
CA LYS A 39 -7.43 2.23 5.18
C LYS A 39 -7.07 2.63 6.60
N LEU A 40 -6.97 3.93 6.84
CA LEU A 40 -6.87 4.46 8.19
C LEU A 40 -8.21 4.27 8.87
N SER A 41 -8.20 3.60 10.02
CA SER A 41 -9.37 3.33 10.85
C SER A 41 -9.66 4.53 11.76
N ARG A 42 -10.23 4.28 12.94
CA ARG A 42 -10.40 5.28 13.99
C ARG A 42 -9.11 5.46 14.78
N GLY A 43 -8.69 6.70 15.01
CA GLY A 43 -7.58 7.01 15.92
C GLY A 43 -7.88 6.62 17.36
N THR A 44 -6.86 6.10 18.06
CA THR A 44 -6.96 5.55 19.42
C THR A 44 -6.56 6.52 20.53
N GLY A 45 -6.13 7.73 20.17
CA GLY A 45 -5.84 8.80 21.13
C GLY A 45 -7.09 9.24 21.90
N ILE A 46 -6.89 9.86 23.06
CA ILE A 46 -7.96 10.37 23.93
C ILE A 46 -8.87 11.40 23.25
N ASP A 47 -8.35 12.12 22.25
CA ASP A 47 -9.05 13.08 21.40
C ASP A 47 -9.50 12.49 20.05
N GLY A 48 -9.26 11.19 19.85
CA GLY A 48 -9.51 10.46 18.62
C GLY A 48 -8.48 10.68 17.52
N ARG A 49 -7.35 11.34 17.81
CA ARG A 49 -6.17 11.35 16.92
C ARG A 49 -5.51 9.97 16.89
N PHE A 50 -4.68 9.77 15.88
CA PHE A 50 -3.94 8.54 15.71
C PHE A 50 -2.69 8.53 16.60
N LEU A 51 -2.48 7.47 17.37
CA LEU A 51 -1.27 7.30 18.17
C LEU A 51 -0.10 6.75 17.35
N TYR A 52 -0.39 5.94 16.32
CA TYR A 52 0.58 5.18 15.55
C TYR A 52 0.54 5.50 14.05
N VAL A 53 -0.10 6.63 13.69
CA VAL A 53 -0.04 7.21 12.35
C VAL A 53 0.35 8.67 12.52
N THR A 54 1.53 9.05 12.01
CA THR A 54 1.99 10.44 12.02
C THR A 54 1.83 11.05 10.63
N SER A 55 1.43 12.32 10.57
CA SER A 55 1.37 13.06 9.30
C SER A 55 2.65 13.84 9.10
N ARG A 56 3.36 13.56 8.01
CA ARG A 56 4.47 14.39 7.53
C ARG A 56 3.97 15.37 6.47
N TRP A 57 3.98 16.65 6.84
CA TRP A 57 3.81 17.76 5.91
C TRP A 57 5.18 18.16 5.36
N ASN A 58 5.30 18.29 4.04
CA ASN A 58 6.53 18.72 3.36
C ASN A 58 6.97 20.17 3.69
N PHE A 59 6.25 20.88 4.58
CA PHE A 59 6.52 22.26 5.00
C PHE A 59 6.57 22.35 6.53
N SER A 60 7.77 22.57 7.07
CA SER A 60 8.14 23.20 8.37
C SER A 60 7.35 22.89 9.65
N ILE A 61 6.49 21.88 9.70
CA ILE A 61 5.86 21.37 10.93
C ILE A 61 6.79 20.31 11.52
N PRO A 62 6.96 20.22 12.86
CA PRO A 62 7.75 19.16 13.48
C PRO A 62 7.30 17.78 12.97
N ASP A 63 8.29 16.98 12.56
CA ASP A 63 8.19 15.76 11.72
C ASP A 63 7.32 14.60 12.27
N ASP A 64 6.70 14.77 13.44
CA ASP A 64 6.07 13.70 14.23
C ASP A 64 4.69 14.08 14.80
N ALA A 65 3.95 14.97 14.13
CA ALA A 65 2.58 15.26 14.53
C ALA A 65 1.68 14.02 14.31
N MET A 66 1.09 13.51 15.39
CA MET A 66 -0.01 12.54 15.35
C MET A 66 -1.05 12.96 14.32
N ALA A 67 -1.45 12.04 13.45
CA ALA A 67 -2.42 12.33 12.42
C ALA A 67 -3.75 12.74 13.06
N ASP A 68 -4.40 13.72 12.44
CA ASP A 68 -5.67 14.24 12.93
C ASP A 68 -6.82 13.23 12.71
N ARG A 69 -7.80 13.25 13.61
CA ARG A 69 -9.00 12.40 13.54
C ARG A 69 -9.71 12.47 12.19
N ARG A 70 -9.62 13.60 11.47
CA ARG A 70 -10.24 13.82 10.14
C ARG A 70 -9.80 12.80 9.08
N TYR A 71 -8.67 12.13 9.25
CA TYR A 71 -8.19 11.10 8.33
C TYR A 71 -8.80 9.71 8.59
N THR A 72 -9.73 9.60 9.55
CA THR A 72 -10.50 8.37 9.78
C THR A 72 -11.22 7.93 8.50
N ASN A 73 -11.15 6.64 8.19
CA ASN A 73 -11.65 6.00 6.97
C ASN A 73 -10.96 6.42 5.66
N MET A 74 -9.87 7.18 5.71
CA MET A 74 -9.13 7.60 4.52
C MET A 74 -8.32 6.42 3.95
N PRO A 75 -8.47 6.07 2.65
CA PRO A 75 -7.55 5.17 1.98
C PRO A 75 -6.25 5.90 1.70
N VAL A 76 -5.12 5.25 1.97
CA VAL A 76 -3.77 5.77 1.70
C VAL A 76 -2.97 4.73 0.92
N LEU A 77 -2.07 5.19 0.05
CA LEU A 77 -1.29 4.32 -0.85
C LEU A 77 0.12 4.08 -0.29
N ILE A 78 0.56 2.83 -0.15
CA ILE A 78 1.90 2.52 0.32
C ILE A 78 2.93 2.98 -0.72
N LYS A 79 3.74 3.99 -0.37
CA LYS A 79 4.86 4.49 -1.19
C LYS A 79 6.15 3.74 -0.91
N LYS A 80 6.38 3.37 0.34
CA LYS A 80 7.64 2.76 0.79
C LYS A 80 7.41 1.91 2.03
N ILE A 81 8.18 0.83 2.13
CA ILE A 81 8.31 0.03 3.34
C ILE A 81 9.77 0.11 3.78
N SER A 82 10.04 0.51 5.02
CA SER A 82 11.38 0.50 5.64
C SER A 82 11.37 -0.35 6.91
N ILE A 83 12.51 -0.97 7.20
CA ILE A 83 12.77 -1.59 8.50
C ILE A 83 13.80 -0.72 9.20
N GLU A 84 13.41 -0.16 10.33
CA GLU A 84 14.22 0.77 11.11
C GLU A 84 14.50 0.18 12.49
N LYS A 85 15.63 0.54 13.10
CA LYS A 85 15.97 0.10 14.45
C LYS A 85 15.74 1.25 15.41
N PHE A 86 14.77 1.09 16.30
CA PHE A 86 14.51 2.03 17.38
C PHE A 86 14.87 1.38 18.71
N ASN A 87 15.85 1.94 19.44
CA ASN A 87 16.36 1.38 20.70
C ASN A 87 16.73 -0.13 20.61
N GLY A 88 17.31 -0.55 19.49
CA GLY A 88 17.69 -1.94 19.24
C GLY A 88 16.55 -2.86 18.76
N ILE A 89 15.30 -2.39 18.81
CA ILE A 89 14.12 -3.13 18.33
C ILE A 89 13.88 -2.78 16.86
N LYS A 90 13.72 -3.79 16.01
CA LYS A 90 13.35 -3.58 14.61
C LYS A 90 11.86 -3.22 14.53
N LYS A 91 11.56 -2.07 13.92
CA LYS A 91 10.20 -1.65 13.56
C LYS A 91 10.05 -1.61 12.06
N VAL A 92 8.86 -1.96 11.57
CA VAL A 92 8.52 -1.82 10.16
C VAL A 92 7.68 -0.58 9.99
N ILE A 93 8.20 0.34 9.18
CA ILE A 93 7.60 1.64 8.92
C ILE A 93 7.08 1.65 7.49
N ILE A 94 5.80 1.96 7.34
CA ILE A 94 5.14 2.20 6.07
C ILE A 94 5.02 3.71 5.87
N ILE A 95 5.54 4.19 4.74
CA ILE A 95 5.26 5.54 4.26
C ILE A 95 4.10 5.45 3.28
N ALA A 96 3.00 6.13 3.58
CA ALA A 96 1.79 6.11 2.77
C ALA A 96 1.40 7.49 2.25
N ASP A 97 0.83 7.54 1.05
CA ASP A 97 0.34 8.76 0.40
C ASP A 97 -1.12 9.03 0.78
N GLY A 98 -1.35 10.20 1.35
CA GLY A 98 -2.67 10.76 1.67
C GLY A 98 -3.02 11.96 0.79
N ASP A 99 -2.54 12.01 -0.44
CA ASP A 99 -2.73 13.10 -1.42
C ASP A 99 -2.00 14.40 -1.02
N VAL A 100 -2.52 15.12 -0.03
CA VAL A 100 -1.91 16.39 0.46
C VAL A 100 -0.80 16.13 1.48
N VAL A 101 -0.86 14.99 2.16
CA VAL A 101 0.01 14.67 3.31
C VAL A 101 0.56 13.27 3.14
N ASN A 102 1.81 13.05 3.54
CA ASN A 102 2.33 11.70 3.67
C ASN A 102 2.13 11.23 5.11
N PHE A 103 1.93 9.94 5.27
CA PHE A 103 1.82 9.31 6.58
C PHE A 103 3.00 8.41 6.83
N GLU A 104 3.50 8.42 8.06
CA GLU A 104 4.45 7.45 8.56
C GLU A 104 3.74 6.55 9.58
N ILE A 105 3.83 5.24 9.36
CA ILE A 105 3.00 4.25 10.03
C ILE A 105 3.90 3.11 10.52
N PRO A 106 4.26 3.03 11.81
CA PRO A 106 4.75 1.80 12.41
C PRO A 106 3.66 0.72 12.33
N VAL A 107 3.72 -0.09 11.27
CA VAL A 107 2.58 -0.91 10.83
C VAL A 107 2.11 -1.93 11.87
N GLU A 108 3.05 -2.55 12.59
CA GLU A 108 2.75 -3.54 13.63
C GLU A 108 2.01 -2.88 14.80
N ASP A 109 2.53 -1.76 15.32
CA ASP A 109 1.90 -1.04 16.43
C ASP A 109 0.51 -0.50 16.02
N ALA A 110 0.38 0.01 14.79
CA ALA A 110 -0.88 0.54 14.27
C ALA A 110 -1.93 -0.54 13.98
N ILE A 111 -1.51 -1.76 13.61
CA ILE A 111 -2.40 -2.92 13.48
C ILE A 111 -2.87 -3.36 14.86
N ASP A 112 -1.95 -3.48 15.82
CA ASP A 112 -2.28 -3.90 17.19
C ASP A 112 -3.26 -2.92 17.85
N ALA A 113 -3.11 -1.62 17.59
CA ALA A 113 -4.04 -0.59 18.03
C ALA A 113 -5.36 -0.54 17.23
N GLY A 114 -5.45 -1.22 16.08
CA GLY A 114 -6.63 -1.18 15.21
C GLY A 114 -6.77 0.14 14.42
N GLU A 115 -5.70 0.93 14.31
CA GLU A 115 -5.64 2.18 13.56
C GLU A 115 -5.47 1.96 12.05
N VAL A 116 -4.96 0.80 11.65
CA VAL A 116 -4.76 0.41 10.25
C VAL A 116 -5.54 -0.85 9.94
N ILE A 117 -6.36 -0.78 8.90
CA ILE A 117 -7.07 -1.93 8.36
C ILE A 117 -6.53 -2.20 6.95
N PRO A 118 -6.14 -3.43 6.64
CA PRO A 118 -5.78 -3.80 5.28
C PRO A 118 -6.97 -3.53 4.37
N ASN A 119 -6.78 -2.70 3.35
CA ASN A 119 -7.83 -2.46 2.38
C ASN A 119 -7.87 -3.68 1.45
N LYS A 120 -8.90 -4.52 1.59
CA LYS A 120 -9.10 -5.67 0.69
C LYS A 120 -9.26 -5.24 -0.78
N ASN A 121 -9.54 -3.96 -1.00
CA ASN A 121 -9.50 -3.35 -2.31
C ASN A 121 -8.07 -2.87 -2.58
N LYS A 122 -7.30 -3.68 -3.31
CA LYS A 122 -6.00 -3.26 -3.86
C LYS A 122 -6.20 -1.95 -4.67
N PRO A 123 -5.47 -0.87 -4.41
CA PRO A 123 -5.31 0.27 -5.31
C PRO A 123 -4.12 -0.01 -6.23
N GLY A 124 -4.00 -1.23 -6.72
CA GLY A 124 -2.92 -1.61 -7.61
C GLY A 124 -3.23 -1.06 -8.99
N ASN A 125 -3.15 0.25 -9.18
CA ASN A 125 -3.62 0.93 -10.39
C ASN A 125 -5.14 0.74 -10.59
N LEU A 126 -5.87 1.78 -11.01
CA LEU A 126 -7.19 1.58 -11.64
C LEU A 126 -7.00 1.00 -13.06
N ILE A 127 -6.10 0.04 -13.23
CA ILE A 127 -6.20 -0.91 -14.32
C ILE A 127 -7.10 -1.98 -13.76
N TYR A 128 -8.40 -1.77 -13.88
CA TYR A 128 -9.30 -2.91 -13.92
C TYR A 128 -8.70 -3.88 -14.94
N SER A 129 -8.29 -5.07 -14.48
CA SER A 129 -8.01 -6.13 -15.43
C SER A 129 -9.28 -6.27 -16.24
N VAL A 130 -9.18 -6.16 -17.56
CA VAL A 130 -10.31 -6.35 -18.48
C VAL A 130 -11.09 -7.62 -18.11
N ALA A 131 -10.39 -8.64 -17.59
CA ALA A 131 -10.99 -9.86 -17.06
C ALA A 131 -11.91 -9.65 -15.85
N ASP A 132 -11.56 -8.79 -14.89
CA ASP A 132 -12.33 -8.54 -13.66
C ASP A 132 -13.63 -7.77 -13.96
N GLU A 133 -13.58 -6.83 -14.90
CA GLU A 133 -14.80 -6.14 -15.39
C GLU A 133 -15.69 -7.09 -16.18
N ILE A 134 -15.12 -7.91 -17.05
CA ILE A 134 -15.86 -8.96 -17.75
C ILE A 134 -16.51 -9.93 -16.75
N GLU A 135 -15.83 -10.29 -15.67
CA GLU A 135 -16.40 -11.17 -14.63
C GLU A 135 -17.59 -10.50 -13.91
N LYS A 136 -17.51 -9.20 -13.59
CA LYS A 136 -18.63 -8.45 -13.00
C LYS A 136 -19.83 -8.38 -13.94
N PHE A 137 -19.60 -8.08 -15.23
CA PHE A 137 -20.66 -8.06 -16.23
C PHE A 137 -21.28 -9.44 -16.44
N LYS A 138 -20.48 -10.51 -16.35
CA LYS A 138 -20.99 -11.89 -16.41
C LYS A 138 -21.90 -12.20 -15.23
N LYS A 139 -21.54 -11.78 -14.00
CA LYS A 139 -22.40 -11.95 -12.81
C LYS A 139 -23.73 -11.22 -12.96
N LEU A 140 -23.75 -10.04 -13.58
CA LEU A 140 -24.98 -9.31 -13.87
C LEU A 140 -25.84 -10.00 -14.94
N LEU A 141 -25.22 -10.64 -15.92
CA LEU A 141 -25.90 -11.45 -16.92
C LEU A 141 -26.52 -12.70 -16.27
N ASP A 142 -25.73 -13.41 -15.45
CA ASP A 142 -26.16 -14.59 -14.72
C ASP A 142 -27.29 -14.27 -13.71
N SER A 143 -27.31 -13.05 -13.16
CA SER A 143 -28.41 -12.57 -12.31
C SER A 143 -29.60 -12.01 -13.09
N GLY A 144 -29.55 -11.99 -14.44
CA GLY A 144 -30.59 -11.43 -15.30
C GLY A 144 -30.74 -9.91 -15.21
N ALA A 145 -29.78 -9.21 -14.60
CA ALA A 145 -29.79 -7.75 -14.46
C ALA A 145 -29.37 -7.04 -15.76
N VAL A 146 -28.65 -7.72 -16.66
CA VAL A 146 -28.31 -7.25 -18.00
C VAL A 146 -28.59 -8.34 -19.03
N THR A 147 -28.81 -7.93 -20.27
CA THR A 147 -29.02 -8.83 -21.40
C THR A 147 -27.70 -9.31 -22.00
N GLN A 148 -27.75 -10.42 -22.74
CA GLN A 148 -26.59 -10.97 -23.46
C GLN A 148 -25.97 -9.93 -24.41
N ALA A 149 -26.79 -9.12 -25.09
CA ALA A 149 -26.33 -8.08 -26.00
C ALA A 149 -25.56 -6.95 -25.30
N GLU A 150 -25.98 -6.56 -24.10
CA GLU A 150 -25.30 -5.55 -23.28
C GLU A 150 -23.97 -6.07 -22.73
N TYR A 151 -23.94 -7.34 -22.30
CA TYR A 151 -22.73 -8.02 -21.88
C TYR A 151 -21.68 -8.08 -23.00
N ASP A 152 -22.08 -8.53 -24.20
CA ASP A 152 -21.17 -8.69 -25.33
C ASP A 152 -20.67 -7.34 -25.87
N GLY A 153 -21.51 -6.31 -25.83
CA GLY A 153 -21.13 -4.93 -26.19
C GLY A 153 -20.04 -4.37 -25.26
N GLN A 154 -20.21 -4.55 -23.94
CA GLN A 154 -19.22 -4.08 -22.96
C GLN A 154 -17.94 -4.92 -22.99
N LYS A 155 -18.05 -6.24 -23.13
CA LYS A 155 -16.90 -7.14 -23.29
C LYS A 155 -16.03 -6.73 -24.49
N LYS A 156 -16.64 -6.37 -25.63
CA LYS A 156 -15.92 -5.93 -26.82
C LYS A 156 -15.22 -4.58 -26.60
N ARG A 157 -15.86 -3.64 -25.92
CA ARG A 157 -15.25 -2.34 -25.56
C ARG A 157 -14.03 -2.50 -24.66
N LEU A 158 -14.09 -3.44 -23.71
CA LEU A 158 -13.02 -3.69 -22.76
C LEU A 158 -11.84 -4.46 -23.37
N LEU A 159 -12.08 -5.35 -24.33
CA LEU A 159 -11.02 -6.13 -25.02
C LEU A 159 -10.31 -5.37 -26.16
N SER A 160 -10.81 -4.21 -26.57
CA SER A 160 -10.19 -3.37 -27.60
C SER A 160 -9.93 -1.97 -27.04
N PRO A 161 -8.93 -1.81 -26.14
CA PRO A 161 -8.48 -0.49 -25.74
C PRO A 161 -7.83 0.19 -26.95
N ASN A 162 -8.38 1.31 -27.40
CA ASN A 162 -7.72 2.21 -28.35
C ASN A 162 -6.50 2.86 -27.70
#